data_AF-A0A7C1W0Z6-F1
#
_entry.id   AF-A0A7C1W0Z6-F1
#
_cell.length_a   1.000
_cell.length_b   1.000
_cell.length_c   1.000
_cell.angle_alpha   90.00
_cell.angle_beta   90.00
_cell.angle_gamma   90.00
#
_symmetry.space_group_name_H-M   'P 1'
#
loop_
_entity.id
_entity.type
_entity.pdbx_description
1 polymer ?
#
loop_
_entity_poly.entity_id
_entity_poly.type
_entity_poly.pdbx_seq_one_letter_code
_entity_poly.pdbx_strand_id
1 'polypeptide(L)'
;MADDKYRLITRADFDGAVCGGLLIEKNMIGDIAFAEPKKMQDGQVAVTSNDITANLPYVDGVHLCFDHHYSETIRVGEKDNLIIDPNSPSAARVVYDYYGGELEFPGISPELMAAVDKADSANFSEMDILA
;
A
#
# COMPACT_ATOMS: atom_id res chain seq x y z
N MET A 1 -11.42 1.58 -25.93
CA MET A 1 -11.51 2.60 -24.86
C MET A 1 -10.31 2.35 -23.97
N ALA A 2 -9.53 3.36 -23.62
CA ALA A 2 -8.47 3.14 -22.64
C ALA A 2 -9.19 2.76 -21.34
N ASP A 3 -8.93 1.58 -20.79
CA ASP A 3 -9.39 1.26 -19.44
C ASP A 3 -8.80 2.34 -18.53
N ASP A 4 -9.64 3.16 -17.90
CA ASP A 4 -9.21 4.26 -17.03
C ASP A 4 -8.55 3.67 -15.78
N LYS A 5 -7.24 3.43 -15.87
CA LYS A 5 -6.42 2.93 -14.77
C LYS A 5 -5.91 4.09 -13.91
N TYR A 6 -5.83 3.83 -12.62
CA TYR A 6 -5.27 4.76 -11.66
C TYR A 6 -3.74 4.80 -11.72
N ARG A 7 -3.15 5.82 -11.11
CA ARG A 7 -1.72 5.87 -10.77
C ARG A 7 -1.55 5.49 -9.31
N LEU A 8 -0.61 4.59 -9.01
CA LEU A 8 -0.20 4.32 -7.64
C LEU A 8 0.88 5.31 -7.20
N ILE A 9 0.71 5.91 -6.03
CA ILE A 9 1.76 6.65 -5.34
C ILE A 9 2.12 5.88 -4.06
N THR A 10 3.36 5.44 -3.92
CA THR A 10 3.78 4.63 -2.77
C THR A 10 5.24 4.89 -2.40
N ARG A 11 5.76 4.22 -1.38
CA ARG A 11 7.16 4.30 -0.99
C ARG A 11 8.03 3.42 -1.89
N ALA A 12 9.29 3.82 -2.08
CA ALA A 12 10.27 3.04 -2.82
C ALA A 12 10.91 1.97 -1.93
N ASP A 13 10.08 1.09 -1.35
CA ASP A 13 10.49 -0.04 -0.51
C ASP A 13 9.74 -1.32 -0.92
N PHE A 14 9.99 -2.41 -0.18
CA PHE A 14 9.43 -3.70 -0.53
C PHE A 14 7.90 -3.73 -0.38
N ASP A 15 7.36 -3.10 0.65
CA ASP A 15 5.92 -3.00 0.87
C ASP A 15 5.23 -2.26 -0.30
N GLY A 16 5.74 -1.08 -0.68
CA GLY A 16 5.23 -0.34 -1.82
C GLY A 16 5.33 -1.12 -3.15
N ALA A 17 6.41 -1.88 -3.35
CA ALA A 17 6.57 -2.74 -4.52
C ALA A 17 5.51 -3.85 -4.58
N VAL A 18 5.19 -4.50 -3.45
CA VAL A 18 4.15 -5.53 -3.39
C VAL A 18 2.75 -4.92 -3.54
N CYS A 19 2.46 -3.75 -2.96
CA CYS A 19 1.23 -3.01 -3.24
C CYS A 19 1.05 -2.78 -4.74
N GLY A 20 2.12 -2.38 -5.44
CA GLY A 20 2.12 -2.23 -6.89
C GLY A 20 1.81 -3.53 -7.62
N GLY A 21 2.45 -4.64 -7.24
CA GLY A 21 2.19 -5.96 -7.80
C GLY A 21 0.73 -6.40 -7.66
N LEU A 22 0.17 -6.24 -6.46
CA LEU A 22 -1.23 -6.57 -6.17
C LEU A 22 -2.20 -5.76 -7.05
N LEU A 23 -2.01 -4.44 -7.12
CA LEU A 23 -2.89 -3.56 -7.91
C LEU A 23 -2.73 -3.77 -9.42
N ILE A 24 -1.56 -4.21 -9.88
CA ILE A 24 -1.34 -4.65 -11.27
C ILE A 24 -2.11 -5.94 -11.57
N GLU A 25 -2.06 -6.94 -10.67
CA GLU A 25 -2.79 -8.21 -10.84
C GLU A 25 -4.31 -7.99 -10.91
N LYS A 26 -4.84 -7.03 -10.14
CA LYS A 26 -6.24 -6.58 -10.21
C LYS A 26 -6.55 -5.69 -11.42
N ASN A 27 -5.57 -5.42 -12.28
CA ASN A 27 -5.66 -4.56 -13.46
C ASN A 27 -6.12 -3.12 -13.15
N MET A 28 -5.81 -2.60 -11.95
CA MET A 28 -6.31 -1.31 -11.46
C MET A 28 -5.40 -0.13 -11.79
N ILE A 29 -4.09 -0.37 -11.89
CA ILE A 29 -3.10 0.70 -12.07
C ILE A 29 -2.34 0.57 -13.39
N GLY A 30 -2.01 1.73 -13.98
CA GLY A 30 -1.25 1.86 -15.22
C GLY A 30 0.05 2.65 -15.08
N ASP A 31 0.24 3.32 -13.94
CA ASP A 31 1.42 4.13 -13.64
C ASP A 31 1.77 4.01 -12.14
N ILE A 32 3.06 4.18 -11.81
CA ILE A 32 3.58 4.13 -10.45
C ILE A 32 4.53 5.32 -10.23
N ALA A 33 4.29 6.07 -9.16
CA ALA A 33 5.19 7.10 -8.66
C ALA A 33 5.65 6.76 -7.24
N PHE A 34 6.91 7.05 -6.95
CA PHE A 34 7.46 6.89 -5.61
C PHE A 34 7.57 8.21 -4.88
N ALA A 35 7.19 8.23 -3.61
CA ALA A 35 7.25 9.40 -2.75
C ALA A 35 7.78 9.06 -1.35
N GLU A 36 8.33 10.07 -0.70
CA GLU A 36 8.68 10.01 0.72
C GLU A 36 7.48 10.52 1.56
N PRO A 37 7.20 9.93 2.73
CA PRO A 37 6.09 10.35 3.60
C PRO A 37 6.09 11.85 3.91
N LYS A 38 7.29 12.41 4.16
CA LYS A 38 7.44 13.84 4.43
C LYS A 38 7.00 14.71 3.26
N LYS A 39 7.32 14.34 2.02
CA LYS A 39 6.93 15.11 0.83
C LYS A 39 5.41 15.06 0.59
N MET A 40 4.76 13.94 0.92
CA MET A 40 3.30 13.84 0.92
C MET A 40 2.68 14.79 1.96
N GLN A 41 3.17 14.76 3.21
CA GLN A 41 2.67 15.63 4.28
C GLN A 41 2.89 17.12 4.01
N ASP A 42 4.03 17.47 3.43
CA ASP A 42 4.36 18.85 3.06
C ASP A 42 3.60 19.33 1.80
N GLY A 43 2.75 18.49 1.18
CA GLY A 43 1.97 18.84 -0.01
C GLY A 43 2.80 19.02 -1.29
N GLN A 44 4.00 18.42 -1.34
CA GLN A 44 4.94 18.54 -2.47
C GLN A 44 4.70 17.50 -3.56
N VAL A 45 3.87 16.49 -3.28
CA VAL A 45 3.46 15.48 -4.24
C VAL A 45 2.09 15.86 -4.78
N ALA A 46 1.97 15.95 -6.10
CA ALA A 46 0.69 16.23 -6.75
C ALA A 46 -0.21 14.98 -6.70
N VAL A 47 -1.22 15.02 -5.85
CA VAL A 47 -2.25 13.98 -5.70
C VAL A 47 -3.57 14.47 -6.30
N THR A 48 -4.28 13.57 -6.96
CA THR A 48 -5.54 13.80 -7.66
C THR A 48 -6.52 12.66 -7.40
N SER A 49 -7.76 12.82 -7.85
CA SER A 49 -8.78 11.77 -7.79
C SER A 49 -8.50 10.56 -8.70
N ASN A 50 -7.42 10.58 -9.48
CA ASN A 50 -6.95 9.43 -10.26
C ASN A 50 -5.82 8.64 -9.56
N ASP A 51 -5.51 8.98 -8.31
CA ASP A 51 -4.39 8.39 -7.57
C ASP A 51 -4.87 7.44 -6.48
N ILE A 52 -4.24 6.26 -6.42
CA ILE A 52 -4.27 5.37 -5.27
C ILE A 52 -2.98 5.61 -4.49
N THR A 53 -3.07 5.70 -3.16
CA THR A 53 -1.89 5.77 -2.29
C THR A 53 -1.77 4.51 -1.45
N ALA A 54 -0.54 4.06 -1.20
CA ALA A 54 -0.28 2.94 -0.31
C ALA A 54 0.99 3.20 0.52
N ASN A 55 0.94 2.89 1.82
CA ASN A 55 2.03 3.12 2.78
C ASN A 55 2.52 4.60 2.76
N LEU A 56 1.59 5.54 2.64
CA LEU A 56 1.88 6.97 2.64
C LEU A 56 0.79 7.72 3.40
N PRO A 57 1.13 8.83 4.07
CA PRO A 57 0.15 9.63 4.79
C PRO A 57 -1.01 10.06 3.90
N TYR A 58 -2.24 9.96 4.44
CA TYR A 58 -3.45 10.35 3.73
C TYR A 58 -3.42 11.81 3.31
N VAL A 59 -3.91 12.08 2.10
CA VAL A 59 -4.11 13.41 1.52
C VAL A 59 -5.54 13.50 0.95
N ASP A 60 -6.23 14.60 1.21
CA ASP A 60 -7.58 14.81 0.68
C ASP A 60 -7.59 14.83 -0.87
N GLY A 61 -8.63 14.26 -1.46
CA GLY A 61 -8.81 14.20 -2.92
C GLY A 61 -8.20 12.96 -3.59
N VAL A 62 -7.49 12.11 -2.85
CA VAL A 62 -7.02 10.79 -3.34
C VAL A 62 -8.21 9.87 -3.65
N HIS A 63 -8.08 8.96 -4.62
CA HIS A 63 -9.12 7.97 -4.92
C HIS A 63 -9.31 6.97 -3.78
N LEU A 64 -8.22 6.27 -3.43
CA LEU A 64 -8.14 5.32 -2.30
C LEU A 64 -6.78 5.47 -1.61
N CYS A 65 -6.78 5.27 -0.30
CA CYS A 65 -5.58 5.27 0.54
C CYS A 65 -5.52 3.97 1.33
N PHE A 66 -4.45 3.19 1.14
CA PHE A 66 -4.16 1.99 1.90
C PHE A 66 -3.05 2.27 2.91
N ASP A 67 -3.33 2.07 4.19
CA ASP A 67 -2.36 2.32 5.25
C ASP A 67 -2.53 1.32 6.41
N HIS A 68 -1.54 1.25 7.28
CA HIS A 68 -1.52 0.45 8.50
C HIS A 68 -0.87 1.23 9.67
N HIS A 69 -0.49 2.50 9.50
CA HIS A 69 0.09 3.28 10.58
C HIS A 69 -0.98 3.75 11.57
N TYR A 70 -0.88 3.33 12.83
CA TYR A 70 -1.78 3.77 13.89
C TYR A 70 -1.90 5.29 14.02
N SER A 71 -0.83 6.04 13.74
CA SER A 71 -0.83 7.51 13.76
C SER A 71 -1.87 8.13 12.81
N GLU A 72 -2.13 7.49 11.66
CA GLU A 72 -3.07 7.99 10.66
C GLU A 72 -4.53 7.82 11.11
N THR A 73 -4.82 6.77 11.90
CA THR A 73 -6.15 6.57 12.50
C THR A 73 -6.55 7.75 13.40
N ILE A 74 -5.57 8.38 14.05
CA ILE A 74 -5.78 9.54 14.93
C ILE A 74 -5.77 10.83 14.13
N ARG A 75 -4.81 11.00 13.20
CA ARG A 75 -4.60 12.24 12.45
C ARG A 75 -5.76 12.56 11.50
N VAL A 76 -6.28 11.53 10.82
CA VAL A 76 -7.23 11.68 9.71
C VAL A 76 -8.67 11.49 10.19
N GLY A 77 -8.88 10.56 11.13
CA GLY A 77 -10.21 10.08 11.51
C GLY A 77 -10.83 9.19 10.44
N GLU A 78 -12.15 8.98 10.51
CA GLU A 78 -12.87 8.13 9.57
C GLU A 78 -13.04 8.83 8.21
N LYS A 79 -12.69 8.11 7.13
CA LYS A 79 -12.89 8.51 5.74
C LYS A 79 -13.28 7.27 4.93
N ASP A 80 -14.29 7.39 4.07
CA ASP A 80 -14.78 6.26 3.25
C ASP A 80 -13.71 5.66 2.32
N ASN A 81 -12.74 6.48 1.91
CA ASN A 81 -11.66 6.10 1.00
C ASN A 81 -10.33 5.83 1.71
N LEU A 82 -10.30 5.81 3.04
CA LEU A 82 -9.14 5.39 3.82
C LEU A 82 -9.35 3.95 4.29
N ILE A 83 -8.63 3.03 3.64
CA ILE A 83 -8.60 1.62 4.02
C ILE A 83 -7.40 1.44 4.93
N ILE A 84 -7.66 1.35 6.23
CA ILE A 84 -6.62 1.30 7.26
C ILE A 84 -6.86 0.17 8.26
N ASP A 85 -5.83 -0.64 8.48
CA ASP A 85 -5.78 -1.58 9.61
C ASP A 85 -4.49 -1.38 10.41
N PRO A 86 -4.55 -0.77 11.60
CA PRO A 86 -3.36 -0.50 12.41
C PRO A 86 -2.70 -1.75 13.00
N ASN A 87 -3.33 -2.93 12.90
CA ASN A 87 -2.77 -4.19 13.34
C ASN A 87 -2.14 -4.98 12.17
N SER A 88 -2.29 -4.50 10.93
CA SER A 88 -1.70 -5.14 9.77
C SER A 88 -0.18 -4.97 9.78
N PRO A 89 0.60 -6.03 9.49
CA PRO A 89 2.06 -5.99 9.47
C PRO A 89 2.64 -5.17 8.30
N SER A 90 1.85 -4.87 7.27
CA SER A 90 2.26 -4.14 6.07
C SER A 90 1.06 -3.46 5.39
N ALA A 91 1.26 -2.47 4.52
CA ALA A 91 0.19 -1.92 3.69
C ALA A 91 -0.21 -2.88 2.56
N ALA A 92 0.73 -3.69 2.04
CA ALA A 92 0.45 -4.74 1.07
C ALA A 92 -0.56 -5.75 1.62
N ARG A 93 -0.45 -6.12 2.89
CA ARG A 93 -1.45 -6.96 3.56
C ARG A 93 -2.82 -6.30 3.60
N VAL A 94 -2.89 -5.00 3.90
CA VAL A 94 -4.16 -4.25 3.86
C VAL A 94 -4.79 -4.28 2.46
N VAL A 95 -4.00 -4.08 1.40
CA VAL A 95 -4.47 -4.20 0.01
C VAL A 95 -4.96 -5.61 -0.27
N TYR A 96 -4.17 -6.62 0.09
CA TYR A 96 -4.47 -8.02 -0.15
C TYR A 96 -5.78 -8.45 0.51
N ASP A 97 -5.94 -8.14 1.80
CA ASP A 97 -7.13 -8.53 2.57
C ASP A 97 -8.37 -7.75 2.13
N TYR A 98 -8.24 -6.44 1.84
CA TYR A 98 -9.35 -5.60 1.36
C TYR A 98 -9.99 -6.16 0.07
N TYR A 99 -9.16 -6.67 -0.85
CA TYR A 99 -9.64 -7.20 -2.11
C TYR A 99 -10.04 -8.69 -2.07
N GLY A 100 -10.00 -9.35 -0.91
CA GLY A 100 -10.47 -10.74 -0.74
C GLY A 100 -9.39 -11.81 -0.64
N GLY A 101 -8.12 -11.40 -0.48
CA GLY A 101 -6.99 -12.27 -0.18
C GLY A 101 -6.75 -13.37 -1.21
N GLU A 102 -6.46 -14.58 -0.74
CA GLU A 102 -5.99 -15.71 -1.58
C GLU A 102 -6.94 -16.04 -2.73
N LEU A 103 -8.25 -15.86 -2.53
CA LEU A 103 -9.26 -16.11 -3.55
C LEU A 103 -9.18 -15.14 -4.73
N GLU A 104 -8.68 -13.94 -4.49
CA GLU A 104 -8.67 -12.81 -5.43
C GLU A 104 -7.28 -12.51 -5.99
N PHE A 105 -6.25 -13.18 -5.45
CA PHE A 105 -4.85 -13.10 -5.87
C PHE A 105 -4.23 -14.48 -6.11
N PRO A 106 -4.78 -15.29 -7.04
CA PRO A 106 -4.26 -16.64 -7.31
C PRO A 106 -2.85 -16.65 -7.91
N GLY A 107 -2.37 -15.52 -8.44
CA GLY A 107 -0.99 -15.35 -8.95
C GLY A 107 0.02 -14.95 -7.87
N ILE A 108 -0.44 -14.53 -6.70
CA ILE A 108 0.42 -14.11 -5.59
C ILE A 108 0.71 -15.31 -4.69
N SER A 109 1.98 -15.69 -4.62
CA SER A 109 2.42 -16.73 -3.72
C SER A 109 2.22 -16.32 -2.25
N PRO A 110 1.74 -17.21 -1.36
CA PRO A 110 1.71 -16.95 0.08
C PRO A 110 3.07 -16.57 0.66
N GLU A 111 4.17 -17.07 0.10
CA GLU A 111 5.54 -16.79 0.51
C GLU A 111 5.91 -15.32 0.29
N LEU A 112 5.49 -14.71 -0.84
CA LEU A 112 5.69 -13.29 -1.08
C LEU A 112 4.99 -12.44 -0.02
N MET A 113 3.74 -12.79 0.29
CA MET A 113 2.96 -12.07 1.31
C MET A 113 3.56 -12.25 2.71
N ALA A 114 4.04 -13.45 3.04
CA ALA A 114 4.77 -13.66 4.29
C ALA A 114 6.09 -12.87 4.35
N ALA A 115 6.80 -12.75 3.23
CA ALA A 115 8.05 -12.01 3.16
C ALA A 115 7.85 -10.50 3.35
N VAL A 116 6.84 -9.89 2.71
CA VAL A 116 6.58 -8.45 2.85
C VAL A 116 6.12 -8.11 4.27
N ASP A 117 5.25 -8.93 4.87
CA ASP A 117 4.80 -8.75 6.25
C ASP A 117 5.96 -8.80 7.23
N LYS A 118 6.87 -9.76 7.03
CA LYS A 118 8.07 -9.91 7.84
C LYS A 118 9.01 -8.71 7.69
N ALA A 119 9.20 -8.25 6.46
CA ALA A 119 10.10 -7.15 6.15
C ALA A 119 9.64 -5.82 6.75
N ASP A 120 8.37 -5.48 6.58
CA ASP A 120 7.85 -4.19 7.02
C ASP A 120 7.67 -4.12 8.54
N SER A 121 7.28 -5.23 9.17
CA SER A 121 7.23 -5.34 10.64
C SER A 121 8.59 -5.58 11.32
N ALA A 122 9.67 -5.68 10.53
CA ALA A 122 11.02 -6.05 11.00
C ALA A 122 11.08 -7.34 11.84
N ASN A 123 10.19 -8.30 11.57
CA ASN A 123 10.05 -9.54 12.33
C ASN A 123 11.07 -10.61 11.89
N PHE A 124 12.36 -10.27 11.91
CA PHE A 124 13.45 -11.16 11.53
C PHE A 124 14.06 -11.86 12.75
N SER A 125 14.40 -13.14 12.58
CA SER A 125 15.26 -13.87 13.51
C SER A 125 16.73 -13.65 13.16
N GLU A 126 17.63 -13.98 14.09
CA GLU A 126 19.08 -13.97 13.82
C GLU A 126 19.45 -14.84 12.61
N MET A 127 18.80 -16.00 12.46
CA MET A 127 19.05 -16.91 11.33
C MET A 127 18.64 -16.30 9.99
N ASP A 128 17.60 -15.46 9.96
CA ASP A 128 17.21 -14.76 8.73
C ASP A 128 18.22 -13.72 8.28
N ILE A 129 19.00 -13.17 9.22
CA ILE A 129 19.98 -12.12 8.96
C ILE A 129 21.36 -12.71 8.63
N LEU A 130 21.74 -13.82 9.26
CA LEU A 130 23.07 -14.42 9.13
C LEU A 130 23.21 -15.43 7.98
N ALA A 131 22.10 -15.83 7.34
CA ALA A 131 22.07 -16.82 6.26
C ALA A 131 22.59 -16.27 4.92
#